data_AF-A0A1I7UDH6-F1
#
_entry.id   AF-A0A1I7UDH6-F1
#
_cell.length_a   1.000
_cell.length_b   1.000
_cell.length_c   1.000
_cell.angle_alpha   90.00
_cell.angle_beta   90.00
_cell.angle_gamma   90.00
#
_symmetry.space_group_name_H-M   'P 1'
#
loop_
_entity.id
_entity.type
_entity.pdbx_description
1 polymer ?
#
loop_
_entity_poly.entity_id
_entity_poly.type
_entity_poly.pdbx_seq_one_letter_code
_entity_poly.pdbx_strand_id
1 'polypeptide(L)'
;MIKVIWVVVALISCVIGQDANIVEIPIPTNAPQASTSCTTATWLAWSDWSTCSDECGSCGVQLRTRTCLTTDSTCTCGGLATGVQYCNLDICRYPRTTCCNNFKVSSYLGRFACLNATIVIG
;
A
#
# COMPACT_ATOMS: atom_id res chain seq x y z
N MET A 1 -34.37 -34.19 -6.26
CA MET A 1 -33.53 -33.95 -7.44
C MET A 1 -32.70 -32.68 -7.18
N ILE A 2 -31.38 -32.82 -7.03
CA ILE A 2 -30.25 -31.91 -7.42
C ILE A 2 -30.62 -30.42 -7.68
N LYS A 3 -29.99 -29.35 -7.14
CA LYS A 3 -28.61 -29.02 -6.65
C LYS A 3 -28.76 -27.88 -5.59
N VAL A 4 -28.24 -27.93 -4.36
CA VAL A 4 -26.82 -27.81 -3.93
C VAL A 4 -26.32 -26.34 -3.93
N ILE A 5 -26.04 -25.85 -2.71
CA ILE A 5 -25.05 -24.82 -2.32
C ILE A 5 -25.32 -23.37 -2.75
N TRP A 6 -25.92 -22.58 -1.85
CA TRP A 6 -25.62 -21.13 -1.73
C TRP A 6 -25.63 -20.63 -0.27
N VAL A 7 -25.54 -21.52 0.74
CA VAL A 7 -25.54 -21.13 2.17
C VAL A 7 -24.12 -20.90 2.73
N VAL A 8 -23.09 -20.77 1.88
CA VAL A 8 -21.71 -20.63 2.38
C VAL A 8 -20.85 -19.66 1.55
N VAL A 9 -21.21 -18.37 1.45
CA VAL A 9 -20.23 -17.30 1.16
C VAL A 9 -20.72 -15.97 1.77
N ALA A 10 -20.58 -15.82 3.09
CA ALA A 10 -20.77 -14.55 3.79
C ALA A 10 -19.45 -14.06 4.43
N LEU A 11 -18.35 -14.10 3.66
CA LEU A 11 -17.02 -13.64 4.10
C LEU A 11 -16.28 -12.81 3.03
N ILE A 12 -17.00 -12.25 2.06
CA ILE A 12 -16.39 -11.36 1.06
C ILE A 12 -17.18 -10.06 1.06
N SER A 13 -16.69 -9.08 1.84
CA SER A 13 -16.58 -7.67 1.47
C SER A 13 -16.44 -6.79 2.72
N CYS A 14 -15.24 -6.74 3.28
CA CYS A 14 -14.75 -5.54 3.98
C CYS A 14 -13.24 -5.43 3.74
N VAL A 15 -12.85 -5.41 2.46
CA VAL A 15 -11.52 -4.93 2.05
C VAL A 15 -11.77 -3.67 1.22
N ILE A 16 -12.23 -2.62 1.90
CA ILE A 16 -12.06 -1.24 1.43
C ILE A 16 -11.22 -0.52 2.49
N GLY A 17 -10.04 -1.10 2.76
CA GLY A 17 -8.90 -0.29 3.16
C GLY A 17 -8.45 0.44 1.90
N GLN A 18 -8.76 1.73 1.79
CA GLN A 18 -8.33 2.50 0.63
C GLN A 18 -6.83 2.69 0.68
N ASP A 19 -6.13 1.93 -0.17
CA ASP A 19 -4.71 2.05 -0.48
C ASP A 19 -4.41 3.32 -1.31
N ALA A 20 -5.07 4.44 -1.02
CA ALA A 20 -4.97 5.67 -1.78
C ALA A 20 -3.61 6.38 -1.64
N ASN A 21 -2.74 5.95 -0.72
CA ASN A 21 -1.50 6.67 -0.38
C ASN A 21 -0.22 5.83 -0.50
N ILE A 22 -0.25 4.75 -1.28
CA ILE A 22 0.95 3.96 -1.56
C ILE A 22 1.86 4.75 -2.51
N VAL A 23 3.07 5.06 -2.05
CA VAL A 23 4.16 5.56 -2.88
C VAL A 23 5.15 4.43 -3.02
N GLU A 24 5.06 3.67 -4.11
CA GLU A 24 6.14 2.77 -4.50
C GLU A 24 7.34 3.64 -4.90
N ILE A 25 8.44 3.57 -4.14
CA ILE A 25 9.64 4.36 -4.43
C ILE A 25 10.16 3.91 -5.80
N PRO A 26 10.16 4.77 -6.84
CA PRO A 26 10.67 4.37 -8.14
C PRO A 26 12.14 3.97 -8.00
N ILE A 27 12.52 2.84 -8.61
CA ILE A 27 13.93 2.53 -8.83
C ILE A 27 14.62 3.73 -9.50
N PRO A 28 15.89 4.05 -9.18
CA PRO A 28 16.70 4.78 -10.13
C PRO A 28 16.68 3.97 -11.44
N THR A 29 16.40 4.62 -12.57
CA THR A 29 16.26 4.00 -13.91
C THR A 29 17.49 3.22 -14.38
N ASN A 30 18.58 3.24 -13.59
CA ASN A 30 19.83 2.54 -13.83
C ASN A 30 20.06 1.32 -12.90
N ALA A 31 19.08 0.92 -12.08
CA ALA A 31 19.11 -0.39 -11.45
C ALA A 31 18.94 -1.47 -12.54
N PRO A 32 19.61 -2.64 -12.44
CA PRO A 32 19.41 -3.73 -13.39
C PRO A 32 17.93 -4.11 -13.38
N GLN A 33 17.18 -3.69 -14.41
CA GLN A 33 15.84 -4.21 -14.63
C GLN A 33 15.99 -5.71 -14.84
N ALA A 34 15.18 -6.49 -14.11
CA ALA A 34 15.09 -7.93 -14.22
C ALA A 34 14.95 -8.34 -15.70
N SER A 35 16.08 -8.63 -16.33
CA SER A 35 16.16 -9.15 -17.68
C SER A 35 16.68 -10.56 -17.56
N THR A 36 15.76 -11.50 -17.39
CA THR A 36 15.79 -12.87 -17.89
C THR A 36 14.46 -13.48 -17.48
N SER A 37 13.76 -14.15 -18.40
CA SER A 37 12.52 -14.88 -18.15
C SER A 37 12.75 -15.98 -17.12
N CYS A 38 12.73 -15.63 -15.85
CA CYS A 38 12.92 -16.52 -14.71
C CYS A 38 11.55 -16.98 -14.23
N THR A 39 11.02 -18.02 -14.87
CA THR A 39 9.74 -18.65 -14.51
C THR A 39 9.77 -19.24 -13.08
N THR A 40 10.95 -19.35 -12.47
CA THR A 40 11.19 -19.92 -11.14
C THR A 40 11.31 -18.87 -10.02
N ALA A 41 11.29 -17.57 -10.34
CA ALA A 41 11.36 -16.49 -9.34
C ALA A 41 9.95 -15.99 -9.00
N THR A 42 9.55 -16.12 -7.73
CA THR A 42 8.22 -15.75 -7.24
C THR A 42 8.31 -14.89 -5.99
N TRP A 43 7.50 -13.83 -5.92
CA TRP A 43 7.38 -13.05 -4.71
C TRP A 43 6.62 -13.85 -3.64
N LEU A 44 7.18 -13.92 -2.44
CA LEU A 44 6.43 -14.29 -1.26
C LEU A 44 5.40 -13.20 -0.93
N ALA A 45 4.46 -13.54 -0.05
CA ALA A 45 3.52 -12.58 0.50
C ALA A 45 4.29 -11.40 1.12
N TRP A 46 3.71 -10.20 0.99
CA TRP A 46 4.19 -9.05 1.72
C TRP A 46 4.13 -9.30 3.22
N SER A 47 5.10 -8.77 3.94
CA SER A 47 5.00 -8.59 5.38
C SER A 47 3.83 -7.69 5.72
N ASP A 48 3.39 -7.75 6.97
CA ASP A 48 2.55 -6.70 7.51
C ASP A 48 3.26 -5.34 7.42
N TRP A 49 2.46 -4.28 7.38
CA TRP A 49 2.98 -2.92 7.48
C TRP A 49 3.57 -2.69 8.86
N SER A 50 4.69 -1.96 8.90
CA SER A 50 5.26 -1.46 10.14
C SER A 50 4.27 -0.53 10.84
N THR A 51 4.53 -0.26 12.11
CA THR A 51 3.86 0.85 12.80
C THR A 51 4.09 2.14 12.02
N CYS A 52 3.04 2.95 11.92
CA CYS A 52 3.14 4.27 11.33
C CYS A 52 4.09 5.14 12.16
N SER A 53 4.95 5.93 11.50
CA SER A 53 5.89 6.81 12.20
C SER A 53 5.23 8.04 12.84
N ASP A 54 3.93 8.24 12.63
CA ASP A 54 3.15 9.35 13.16
C ASP A 54 1.69 8.93 13.30
N GLU A 55 0.87 9.70 14.01
CA GLU A 55 -0.50 9.30 14.40
C GLU A 55 -1.61 10.12 13.71
N CYS A 56 -1.25 11.13 12.92
CA CYS A 56 -2.22 11.98 12.21
C CYS A 56 -1.61 12.69 10.99
N GLY A 57 -2.47 13.38 10.24
CA GLY A 57 -2.15 14.38 9.24
C GLY A 57 -1.55 13.84 7.94
N SER A 58 -1.58 12.51 7.74
CA SER A 58 -0.75 11.85 6.72
C SER A 58 0.73 12.26 6.84
N CYS A 59 1.17 12.51 8.08
CA CYS A 59 2.54 12.91 8.39
C CYS A 59 3.48 11.70 8.53
N GLY A 60 2.92 10.54 8.86
CA GLY A 60 3.68 9.32 9.09
C GLY A 60 3.79 8.46 7.84
N VAL A 61 4.82 7.63 7.82
CA VAL A 61 5.01 6.57 6.83
C VAL A 61 5.08 5.22 7.52
N GLN A 62 4.65 4.19 6.80
CA GLN A 62 4.82 2.80 7.18
C GLN A 62 5.49 2.03 6.06
N LEU A 63 6.24 1.00 6.42
CA LEU A 63 7.05 0.19 5.52
C LEU A 63 6.58 -1.25 5.54
N ARG A 64 6.68 -1.92 4.41
CA ARG A 64 6.54 -3.37 4.31
C ARG A 64 7.62 -3.94 3.41
N THR A 65 7.92 -5.22 3.56
CA THR A 65 8.90 -5.91 2.73
C THR A 65 8.33 -7.21 2.20
N ARG A 66 8.88 -7.72 1.11
CA ARG A 66 8.60 -9.06 0.59
C ARG A 66 9.90 -9.70 0.14
N THR A 67 9.96 -11.01 0.19
CA THR A 67 11.14 -11.78 -0.22
C THR A 67 10.88 -12.42 -1.57
N CYS A 68 11.88 -12.38 -2.44
CA CYS A 68 11.85 -13.12 -3.70
C CYS A 68 12.34 -14.54 -3.46
N LEU A 69 11.49 -15.53 -3.71
CA LEU A 69 11.85 -16.94 -3.69
C LEU A 69 12.30 -17.34 -5.09
N THR A 70 13.54 -17.81 -5.21
CA THR A 70 14.12 -18.32 -6.46
C THR A 70 15.04 -19.50 -6.15
N THR A 71 15.08 -20.47 -7.05
CA THR A 71 16.05 -21.58 -7.01
C THR A 71 17.34 -21.27 -7.77
N ASP A 72 17.35 -20.17 -8.52
CA ASP A 72 18.47 -19.73 -9.34
C ASP A 72 18.97 -18.36 -8.83
N SER A 73 20.26 -18.29 -8.49
CA SER A 73 20.91 -17.06 -7.99
C SER A 73 21.06 -15.98 -9.06
N THR A 74 20.91 -16.32 -10.34
CA THR A 74 20.91 -15.37 -11.45
C THR A 74 19.53 -14.74 -11.69
N CYS A 75 18.49 -15.31 -11.07
CA CYS A 75 17.12 -14.87 -11.21
C CYS A 75 16.69 -13.90 -10.10
N THR A 76 15.96 -12.86 -10.48
CA THR A 76 15.39 -11.88 -9.55
C THR A 76 13.92 -11.65 -9.88
N CYS A 77 13.12 -11.35 -8.85
CA CYS A 77 11.72 -11.04 -9.03
C CYS A 77 11.57 -9.60 -9.55
N GLY A 78 10.68 -9.40 -10.53
CA GLY A 78 10.38 -8.07 -11.06
C GLY A 78 9.68 -7.18 -10.03
N GLY A 79 10.14 -5.94 -9.88
CA GLY A 79 9.56 -4.94 -8.97
C GLY A 79 10.33 -4.80 -7.65
N LEU A 80 9.80 -4.00 -6.73
CA LEU A 80 10.48 -3.67 -5.47
C LEU A 80 10.26 -4.75 -4.41
N ALA A 81 11.29 -4.98 -3.60
CA ALA A 81 11.19 -5.80 -2.38
C ALA A 81 10.62 -5.01 -1.19
N THR A 82 10.51 -3.69 -1.30
CA THR A 82 10.05 -2.78 -0.24
C THR A 82 8.90 -1.92 -0.72
N GLY A 83 7.93 -1.67 0.16
CA GLY A 83 6.82 -0.76 -0.07
C GLY A 83 6.78 0.31 1.02
N VAL A 84 6.45 1.53 0.65
CA VAL A 84 6.27 2.66 1.58
C VAL A 84 4.92 3.30 1.30
N GLN A 85 4.22 3.71 2.35
CA GLN A 85 2.99 4.47 2.19
C GLN A 85 2.78 5.46 3.33
N TYR A 86 2.05 6.54 3.06
CA TYR A 86 1.60 7.43 4.12
C TYR A 86 0.43 6.81 4.90
N CYS A 87 0.41 7.03 6.20
CA CYS A 87 -0.56 6.43 7.11
C CYS A 87 -1.15 7.49 8.05
N ASN A 88 -2.22 7.11 8.75
CA ASN A 88 -2.97 7.96 9.68
C ASN A 88 -3.47 9.25 9.05
N LEU A 89 -4.51 9.07 8.22
CA LEU A 89 -5.09 10.12 7.38
C LEU A 89 -5.93 11.13 8.17
N ASP A 90 -6.28 10.82 9.41
CA ASP A 90 -7.07 11.73 10.25
C ASP A 90 -6.32 13.04 10.48
N ILE A 91 -7.04 14.16 10.47
CA ILE A 91 -6.42 15.46 10.66
C ILE A 91 -5.68 15.57 11.99
N CYS A 92 -4.50 16.19 11.98
CA CYS A 92 -3.86 16.62 13.22
C CYS A 92 -4.59 17.83 13.80
N ARG A 93 -4.64 17.91 15.13
CA ARG A 93 -5.15 19.08 15.86
C ARG A 93 -4.01 20.04 16.21
N TYR A 94 -4.35 21.30 16.45
CA TYR A 94 -3.44 22.30 17.01
C TYR A 94 -2.73 21.72 18.26
N PRO A 95 -1.41 21.92 18.45
CA PRO A 95 -0.52 22.87 17.77
C PRO A 95 0.15 22.37 16.49
N ARG A 96 -0.19 21.16 16.03
CA ARG A 96 0.43 20.57 14.84
C ARG A 96 -0.21 21.08 13.56
N THR A 97 0.56 21.06 12.47
CA THR A 97 0.02 21.28 11.12
C THR A 97 -1.03 20.22 10.81
N THR A 98 -2.21 20.63 10.33
CA THR A 98 -3.36 19.74 10.09
C THR A 98 -3.04 18.57 9.16
N CYS A 99 -2.33 18.84 8.06
CA CYS A 99 -1.84 17.84 7.10
C CYS A 99 -0.38 18.13 6.74
N CYS A 100 0.44 17.09 6.58
CA CYS A 100 1.84 17.21 6.19
C CYS A 100 2.07 17.02 4.68
N ASN A 101 3.28 17.35 4.22
CA ASN A 101 3.71 17.15 2.84
C ASN A 101 2.74 17.84 1.83
N ASN A 102 2.39 17.16 0.75
CA ASN A 102 1.46 17.68 -0.25
C ASN A 102 -0.01 17.38 0.05
N PHE A 103 -0.32 16.73 1.17
CA PHE A 103 -1.69 16.39 1.54
C PHE A 103 -2.49 17.65 1.90
N LYS A 104 -3.79 17.60 1.61
CA LYS A 104 -4.75 18.66 1.92
C LYS A 104 -5.96 18.04 2.60
N VAL A 105 -6.67 18.84 3.37
CA VAL A 105 -7.91 18.41 4.02
C VAL A 105 -8.95 18.14 2.93
N SER A 106 -9.47 16.93 2.91
CA SER A 106 -10.53 16.47 2.02
C SER A 106 -11.56 15.68 2.82
N SER A 107 -12.79 15.60 2.30
CA SER A 107 -13.81 14.73 2.87
C SER A 107 -13.57 13.30 2.42
N TYR A 108 -13.54 12.37 3.37
CA TYR A 108 -13.37 10.95 3.11
C TYR A 108 -14.25 10.15 4.04
N LEU A 109 -15.19 9.35 3.50
CA LEU A 109 -16.15 8.54 4.28
C LEU A 109 -16.87 9.34 5.39
N GLY A 110 -17.27 10.58 5.10
CA GLY A 110 -18.00 11.43 6.06
C GLY A 110 -17.15 12.07 7.16
N ARG A 111 -15.81 11.93 7.12
CA ARG A 111 -14.87 12.63 8.01
C ARG A 111 -13.86 13.47 7.22
N PHE A 112 -13.16 14.37 7.90
CA PHE A 112 -12.03 15.10 7.32
C PHE A 112 -10.76 14.26 7.40
N ALA A 113 -10.09 14.07 6.27
CA ALA A 113 -8.85 13.34 6.15
C ALA A 113 -7.84 14.10 5.28
N CYS A 114 -6.56 13.79 5.42
CA CYS A 114 -5.47 14.36 4.66
C CYS A 114 -5.19 13.49 3.42
N LEU A 115 -5.69 13.93 2.27
CA LEU A 115 -5.59 13.22 1.00
C LEU A 115 -4.81 14.04 -0.05
N ASN A 116 -4.24 13.34 -1.03
CA ASN A 116 -3.51 13.99 -2.11
C ASN A 116 -4.52 14.62 -3.08
N ALA A 117 -4.22 15.82 -3.57
CA ALA A 117 -5.11 16.59 -4.44
C ALA A 117 -5.44 15.88 -5.77
N THR A 118 -4.63 14.91 -6.19
CA THR A 118 -4.88 14.09 -7.39
C THR A 118 -5.90 12.97 -7.19
N ILE A 119 -6.31 12.70 -5.94
CA ILE A 119 -7.22 11.61 -5.56
C ILE A 119 -8.65 12.11 -5.36
N VAL A 120 -8.87 13.41 -5.44
CA VAL A 120 -10.19 14.03 -5.38
C VAL A 120 -10.87 13.85 -6.74
N ILE A 121 -11.28 12.62 -7.06
CA ILE A 121 -12.28 12.37 -8.11
C ILE A 121 -13.64 12.55 -7.44
N GLY A 122 -14.09 13.79 -7.42
CA GLY A 122 -15.44 14.21 -7.05
C GLY A 122 -15.90 15.25 -8.05
#